data_AF-A0A7X0SHV7-F1
#
_entry.id   AF-A0A7X0SHV7-F1
#
_cell.length_a   1.000
_cell.length_b   1.000
_cell.length_c   1.000
_cell.angle_alpha   90.00
_cell.angle_beta   90.00
_cell.angle_gamma   90.00
#
_symmetry.space_group_name_H-M   'P 1'
#
loop_
_entity.id
_entity.type
_entity.pdbx_description
1 polymer ?
#
loop_
_entity_poly.entity_id
_entity_poly.type
_entity_poly.pdbx_seq_one_letter_code
_entity_poly.pdbx_strand_id
1 'polypeptide(L)'
;MRMLNSFIQTDGVQVQHQQLSQQTFLGPIFQSFAKRHGLTPRETQVLRLLVIGGLRNDELAKELHISPKTLKNHLACMMKKTNTGSSRTLQAMFFNHTIKMLLPSV
;
A
#
# COMPACT_ATOMS: atom_id res chain seq x y z
N MET A 1 -5.56 -40.45 -19.90
CA MET A 1 -6.01 -39.47 -20.90
C MET A 1 -7.12 -38.63 -20.27
N ARG A 2 -7.07 -37.30 -20.46
CA ARG A 2 -8.02 -36.29 -19.97
C ARG A 2 -9.38 -36.40 -20.67
N MET A 3 -10.31 -35.56 -20.18
CA MET A 3 -11.69 -35.27 -20.62
C MET A 3 -12.68 -36.11 -19.78
N LEU A 4 -13.56 -35.56 -18.93
CA LEU A 4 -14.39 -34.36 -19.03
C LEU A 4 -14.71 -33.85 -17.61
N ASN A 5 -14.42 -32.58 -17.29
CA ASN A 5 -15.05 -31.92 -16.14
C ASN A 5 -15.98 -30.83 -16.68
N SER A 6 -17.03 -31.28 -17.35
CA SER A 6 -18.28 -30.54 -17.48
C SER A 6 -18.94 -30.54 -16.12
N PHE A 7 -19.19 -29.38 -15.51
CA PHE A 7 -20.36 -29.05 -14.68
C PHE A 7 -20.12 -27.64 -14.11
N ILE A 8 -20.73 -26.65 -14.76
CA ILE A 8 -21.04 -25.34 -14.18
C ILE A 8 -22.54 -25.35 -13.84
N GLN A 9 -22.90 -24.59 -12.81
CA GLN A 9 -24.21 -24.35 -12.16
C GLN A 9 -24.50 -25.24 -10.94
N THR A 10 -24.87 -24.72 -9.77
CA THR A 10 -25.45 -23.43 -9.33
C THR A 10 -25.15 -23.19 -7.84
N ASP A 11 -25.28 -21.94 -7.41
CA ASP A 11 -25.65 -21.47 -6.05
C ASP A 11 -24.80 -21.86 -4.82
N GLY A 12 -24.28 -20.81 -4.17
CA GLY A 12 -23.58 -20.90 -2.89
C GLY A 12 -22.07 -20.95 -3.05
N VAL A 13 -21.46 -19.80 -3.34
CA VAL A 13 -19.99 -19.68 -3.32
C VAL A 13 -19.52 -19.87 -1.88
N GLN A 14 -19.22 -21.12 -1.51
CA GLN A 14 -18.36 -21.43 -0.38
C GLN A 14 -16.95 -21.00 -0.76
N VAL A 15 -16.64 -19.73 -0.49
CA VAL A 15 -15.29 -19.21 -0.63
C VAL A 15 -14.45 -19.86 0.48
N GLN A 16 -13.63 -20.83 0.09
CA GLN A 16 -12.66 -21.53 0.94
C GLN A 16 -11.81 -20.50 1.73
N HIS A 17 -12.11 -20.35 3.02
CA HIS A 17 -11.52 -19.34 3.91
C HIS A 17 -10.14 -19.76 4.47
N GLN A 18 -9.21 -20.20 3.60
CA GLN A 18 -7.91 -20.69 4.09
C GLN A 18 -6.65 -20.33 3.27
N GLN A 19 -6.72 -19.46 2.25
CA GLN A 19 -5.52 -19.09 1.47
C GLN A 19 -5.17 -17.59 1.41
N LEU A 20 -5.85 -16.71 2.14
CA LEU A 20 -5.61 -15.25 2.08
C LEU A 20 -4.42 -14.75 2.94
N SER A 21 -3.71 -15.64 3.65
CA SER A 21 -2.63 -15.25 4.56
C SER A 21 -1.25 -15.08 3.91
N GLN A 22 -1.10 -15.37 2.62
CA GLN A 22 0.21 -15.38 1.96
C GLN A 22 0.27 -14.35 0.82
N GLN A 23 1.18 -13.38 0.98
CA GLN A 23 1.77 -12.48 -0.04
C GLN A 23 1.15 -11.08 -0.20
N THR A 24 1.48 -10.17 0.72
CA THR A 24 1.81 -8.79 0.28
C THR A 24 3.32 -8.66 0.14
N PHE A 25 3.84 -8.96 -1.05
CA PHE A 25 5.27 -8.85 -1.39
C PHE A 25 5.87 -7.46 -1.08
N LEU A 26 5.04 -6.42 -1.04
CA LEU A 26 5.47 -5.05 -0.77
C LEU A 26 5.72 -4.75 0.72
N GLY A 27 5.35 -5.64 1.64
CA GLY A 27 5.52 -5.44 3.08
C GLY A 27 6.95 -5.00 3.48
N PRO A 28 7.98 -5.77 3.11
CA PRO A 28 9.38 -5.42 3.35
C PRO A 28 9.81 -4.08 2.72
N ILE A 29 9.27 -3.72 1.55
CA ILE A 29 9.56 -2.45 0.88
C ILE A 29 9.09 -1.27 1.73
N PHE A 30 7.84 -1.32 2.21
CA PHE A 30 7.31 -0.28 3.10
C PHE A 30 8.11 -0.17 4.40
N GLN A 31 8.52 -1.30 4.98
CA GLN A 31 9.28 -1.29 6.22
C GLN A 31 10.70 -0.73 6.05
N SER A 32 11.38 -1.10 4.97
CA SER A 32 12.70 -0.55 4.63
C SER A 32 12.65 0.95 4.41
N PHE A 33 11.67 1.43 3.64
CA PHE A 33 11.44 2.84 3.41
C PHE A 33 11.13 3.60 4.72
N ALA A 34 10.20 3.05 5.51
CA ALA A 34 9.81 3.63 6.80
C ALA A 34 11.01 3.75 7.74
N LYS A 35 11.81 2.70 7.87
CA LYS A 35 13.03 2.69 8.69
C LYS A 35 14.05 3.73 8.21
N ARG A 36 14.27 3.83 6.91
CA ARG A 36 15.21 4.80 6.30
C ARG A 36 14.84 6.25 6.63
N HIS A 37 13.55 6.56 6.69
CA HIS A 37 13.05 7.93 6.86
C HIS A 37 12.42 8.20 8.23
N GLY A 38 12.47 7.26 9.17
CA GLY A 38 11.88 7.42 10.50
C GLY A 38 10.36 7.59 10.50
N LEU A 39 9.66 6.91 9.59
CA LEU A 39 8.19 6.91 9.58
C LEU A 39 7.65 6.06 10.74
N THR A 40 6.64 6.59 11.43
CA THR A 40 5.90 5.88 12.47
C THR A 40 5.03 4.77 11.86
N PRO A 41 4.58 3.78 12.65
CA PRO A 41 3.67 2.75 12.15
C PRO A 41 2.42 3.32 11.48
N ARG A 42 1.86 4.42 12.03
CA ARG A 42 0.69 5.06 11.46
C ARG A 42 1.00 5.75 10.13
N GLU A 43 2.11 6.49 10.04
CA GLU A 43 2.56 7.10 8.77
C GLU A 43 2.83 6.04 7.69
N THR A 44 3.42 4.89 8.04
CA THR A 44 3.61 3.77 7.10
C THR A 44 2.29 3.21 6.59
N GLN A 45 1.23 3.15 7.42
CA GLN A 45 -0.12 2.80 6.96
C GLN A 45 -0.68 3.85 5.99
N VAL A 46 -0.52 5.14 6.30
CA VAL A 46 -0.94 6.23 5.39
C VAL A 46 -0.22 6.12 4.05
N LEU A 47 1.10 5.94 4.06
CA LEU A 47 1.91 5.79 2.85
C LEU A 47 1.43 4.60 2.00
N ARG A 48 1.14 3.46 2.63
CA ARG A 48 0.64 2.25 1.94
C ARG A 48 -0.64 2.52 1.17
N LEU A 49 -1.64 3.09 1.84
CA LEU A 49 -2.91 3.39 1.18
C LEU A 49 -2.76 4.49 0.13
N LEU A 50 -1.92 5.49 0.39
CA LEU A 50 -1.62 6.59 -0.53
C LEU A 50 -1.04 6.08 -1.87
N VAL A 51 -0.12 5.11 -1.84
CA VAL A 51 0.57 4.63 -3.07
C VAL A 51 -0.17 3.51 -3.79
N ILE A 52 -0.97 2.70 -3.08
CA ILE A 52 -1.69 1.56 -3.68
C ILE A 52 -3.07 1.98 -4.18
N GLY A 53 -3.79 2.81 -3.40
CA GLY A 53 -5.21 3.06 -3.66
C GLY A 53 -5.47 4.15 -4.69
N GLY A 54 -4.52 5.05 -4.97
CA GLY A 54 -4.75 6.22 -5.83
C GLY A 54 -5.89 7.14 -5.35
N LEU A 55 -6.31 6.99 -4.08
CA LEU A 55 -7.48 7.62 -3.51
C LEU A 55 -7.30 9.12 -3.34
N ARG A 56 -8.41 9.86 -3.40
CA ARG A 56 -8.45 11.26 -2.99
C ARG A 56 -8.27 11.37 -1.47
N ASN A 57 -7.80 12.51 -0.99
CA ASN A 57 -7.49 12.69 0.44
C ASN A 57 -8.71 12.44 1.37
N ASP A 58 -9.92 12.77 0.93
CA ASP A 58 -11.15 12.52 1.67
C ASP A 58 -11.50 11.03 1.74
N GLU A 59 -11.31 10.29 0.66
CA GLU A 59 -11.48 8.83 0.62
C GLU A 59 -10.43 8.12 1.48
N LEU A 60 -9.17 8.53 1.35
CA LEU A 60 -8.07 8.02 2.16
C LEU A 60 -8.29 8.29 3.66
N ALA A 61 -8.83 9.46 4.01
CA ALA A 61 -9.15 9.79 5.39
C ALA A 61 -10.29 8.92 5.94
N LYS A 62 -11.32 8.64 5.12
CA LYS A 62 -12.42 7.72 5.47
C LYS A 62 -11.91 6.30 5.72
N GLU A 63 -11.07 5.78 4.83
CA GLU A 63 -10.46 4.45 4.95
C GLU A 63 -9.62 4.31 6.23
N LEU A 64 -8.94 5.39 6.61
CA LEU A 64 -8.15 5.45 7.84
C LEU A 64 -8.99 5.75 9.08
N HIS A 65 -10.29 6.01 8.96
CA HIS A 65 -11.18 6.48 10.03
C HIS A 65 -10.65 7.72 10.77
N ILE A 66 -10.15 8.71 10.02
CA ILE A 66 -9.64 9.99 10.54
C ILE A 66 -10.24 11.18 9.80
N SER A 67 -10.10 12.37 10.36
CA SER A 67 -10.49 13.59 9.64
C SER A 67 -9.54 13.88 8.47
N PRO A 68 -10.01 14.55 7.40
CA PRO A 68 -9.14 15.04 6.32
C PRO A 68 -8.02 15.97 6.83
N LYS A 69 -8.28 16.71 7.91
CA LYS A 69 -7.27 17.55 8.55
C LYS A 69 -6.17 16.71 9.21
N THR A 70 -6.54 15.63 9.90
CA THR A 70 -5.60 14.68 10.50
C THR A 70 -4.75 14.00 9.43
N LEU A 71 -5.36 13.60 8.30
CA LEU A 71 -4.60 13.06 7.17
C LEU A 71 -3.58 14.07 6.63
N LYS A 72 -3.98 15.33 6.43
CA LYS A 72 -3.06 16.40 5.98
C LYS A 72 -1.89 16.58 6.96
N ASN A 73 -2.14 16.45 8.26
CA ASN A 73 -1.07 16.50 9.26
C ASN A 73 -0.12 15.31 9.11
N HIS A 74 -0.62 14.09 8.94
CA HIS A 74 0.24 12.93 8.65
C HIS A 74 1.07 13.12 7.37
N LEU A 75 0.46 13.61 6.28
CA LEU A 75 1.17 13.92 5.04
C LEU A 75 2.28 14.96 5.27
N ALA A 76 2.01 16.03 6.01
CA ALA A 76 3.00 17.06 6.34
C ALA A 76 4.17 16.49 7.16
N CYS A 77 3.90 15.66 8.17
CA CYS A 77 4.92 14.99 8.95
C CYS A 77 5.78 14.05 8.09
N MET A 78 5.15 13.22 7.24
CA MET A 78 5.88 12.36 6.30
C MET A 78 6.75 13.17 5.36
N MET A 79 6.20 14.22 4.73
CA MET A 79 6.92 15.09 3.80
C MET A 79 8.13 15.77 4.45
N LYS A 80 8.01 16.19 5.71
CA LYS A 80 9.13 16.73 6.49
C LYS A 80 10.22 15.66 6.72
N LYS A 81 9.83 14.44 7.10
CA LYS A 81 10.75 13.32 7.34
C LYS A 81 11.47 12.83 6.09
N THR A 82 10.81 12.93 4.94
CA THR A 82 11.35 12.53 3.64
C THR A 82 12.01 13.66 2.88
N ASN A 83 11.99 14.89 3.41
CA ASN A 83 12.47 16.09 2.74
C ASN A 83 11.86 16.29 1.34
N THR A 84 10.56 16.08 1.22
CA THR A 84 9.82 16.19 -0.05
C THR A 84 8.82 17.34 0.01
N GLY A 85 8.71 18.13 -1.06
CA GLY A 85 7.79 19.27 -1.10
C GLY A 85 6.31 18.96 -1.38
N SER A 86 5.96 17.72 -1.73
CA SER A 86 4.57 17.34 -2.06
C SER A 86 4.31 15.85 -1.85
N SER A 87 3.04 15.45 -1.75
CA SER A 87 2.66 14.03 -1.73
C SER A 87 3.08 13.31 -3.03
N ARG A 88 3.04 14.00 -4.18
CA ARG A 88 3.50 13.45 -5.47
C ARG A 88 4.99 13.15 -5.47
N THR A 89 5.82 14.06 -4.95
CA THR A 89 7.27 13.83 -4.85
C THR A 89 7.60 12.75 -3.82
N LEU A 90 6.83 12.63 -2.74
CA LEU A 90 6.90 11.50 -1.80
C LEU A 90 6.59 10.15 -2.50
N GLN A 91 5.51 10.08 -3.27
CA GLN A 91 5.14 8.88 -4.03
C GLN A 91 6.21 8.50 -5.06
N ALA A 92 6.74 9.47 -5.82
CA ALA A 92 7.83 9.24 -6.76
C ALA A 92 9.10 8.72 -6.07
N MET A 93 9.45 9.28 -4.90
CA MET A 93 10.59 8.81 -4.12
C MET A 93 10.39 7.37 -3.63
N PHE A 94 9.19 7.03 -3.16
CA PHE A 94 8.85 5.65 -2.78
C PHE A 94 8.91 4.69 -3.98
N PHE A 95 8.40 5.11 -5.13
CA PHE A 95 8.48 4.32 -6.37
C PHE A 95 9.94 4.04 -6.76
N ASN A 96 10.81 5.07 -6.75
CA ASN A 96 12.23 4.90 -7.03
C ASN A 96 12.92 3.97 -6.02
N HIS A 97 12.57 4.06 -4.73
CA HIS A 97 13.04 3.13 -3.71
C HIS A 97 12.61 1.68 -4.00
N THR A 98 11.37 1.51 -4.45
CA THR A 98 10.80 0.21 -4.82
C THR A 98 11.54 -0.39 -6.00
N ILE A 99 11.76 0.37 -7.07
CA ILE A 99 12.52 -0.08 -8.25
C ILE A 99 13.93 -0.51 -7.87
N LYS A 100 14.66 0.30 -7.09
CA LYS A 100 16.02 -0.05 -6.63
C LYS A 100 16.07 -1.32 -5.79
N MET A 101 15.00 -1.64 -5.07
CA MET A 101 14.93 -2.86 -4.26
C MET A 101 14.58 -4.09 -5.09
N LEU A 102 13.69 -3.94 -6.07
CA LEU A 102 13.20 -5.05 -6.88
C LEU A 102 14.07 -5.35 -8.10
N LEU A 103 14.75 -4.34 -8.63
CA LEU A 103 15.59 -4.41 -9.82
C LEU A 103 16.94 -3.73 -9.53
N PRO A 104 17.81 -4.34 -8.71
CA PRO A 104 19.07 -3.72 -8.26
C PRO A 104 20.12 -3.52 -9.37
N SER A 105 19.85 -4.03 -10.57
CA SER A 105 20.72 -3.97 -11.74
C SER A 105 20.46 -2.76 -12.65
N VAL A 106 19.48 -1.90 -12.31
CA VAL A 106 19.04 -0.71 -13.08
C VAL A 106 19.26 0.54 -12.25
#